data_AF-A0A967FGK3-F1
#
_entry.id   AF-A0A967FGK3-F1
#
_cell.length_a   1.000
_cell.length_b   1.000
_cell.length_c   1.000
_cell.angle_alpha   90.00
_cell.angle_beta   90.00
_cell.angle_gamma   90.00
#
_symmetry.space_group_name_H-M   'P 1'
#
loop_
_entity.id
_entity.type
_entity.pdbx_description
1 polymer ?
#
loop_
_entity_poly.entity_id
_entity_poly.type
_entity_poly.pdbx_seq_one_letter_code
_entity_poly.pdbx_strand_id
1 'polypeptide(L)'
;AGMSGHEEDSGTAKGLCCKVKYEYDSKKNLLLLEPVEMADHLTHEKLERTIRFAMAAEQNCGPSTRWPKQLGVYNYVEPFINNQSGGVLTFSGDDISNGTLVVTNNKIPDGTTLQAFDARSSVASGIGCKGKVTFILADGNTNLILSYMLDGIGIHSFNAGISGLNAAHYSASITCNQAIQAGYTYMWPVVTLVQD
;
A
#
# COMPACT_ATOMS: atom_id res chain seq x y z
N ALA A 1 -0.36 -8.02 -19.40
CA ALA A 1 1.07 -8.11 -19.73
C ALA A 1 1.78 -7.02 -18.94
N GLY A 2 2.58 -7.40 -17.95
CA GLY A 2 3.39 -6.45 -17.17
C GLY A 2 4.63 -6.08 -17.97
N MET A 3 5.01 -4.80 -17.95
CA MET A 3 6.30 -4.39 -18.50
C MET A 3 7.40 -4.87 -17.56
N SER A 4 8.14 -5.91 -17.97
CA SER A 4 9.48 -6.20 -17.44
C SER A 4 10.45 -5.14 -17.99
N GLY A 5 11.38 -4.71 -17.15
CA GLY A 5 12.24 -3.53 -17.36
C GLY A 5 12.77 -3.33 -18.77
N HIS A 6 12.77 -2.07 -19.20
CA HIS A 6 13.44 -1.62 -20.42
C HIS A 6 14.76 -0.95 -20.03
N GLU A 7 15.87 -1.42 -20.62
CA GLU A 7 17.23 -0.85 -20.49
C GLU A 7 17.48 0.32 -21.47
N GLU A 8 16.45 0.77 -22.19
CA GLU A 8 16.58 1.79 -23.23
C GLU A 8 16.11 3.16 -22.71
N ASP A 9 16.96 4.18 -22.84
CA ASP A 9 16.66 5.59 -22.47
C ASP A 9 15.54 6.21 -23.31
N SER A 10 14.99 5.51 -24.30
CA SER A 10 13.79 5.93 -25.01
C SER A 10 13.04 4.73 -25.57
N GLY A 11 11.74 4.90 -25.84
CA GLY A 11 10.93 3.81 -26.38
C GLY A 11 9.46 4.16 -26.47
N THR A 12 8.63 3.12 -26.63
CA THR A 12 7.18 3.27 -26.63
C THR A 12 6.55 2.24 -25.68
N ALA A 13 5.86 2.73 -24.67
CA ALA A 13 5.05 1.94 -23.76
C ALA A 13 3.59 1.90 -24.26
N LYS A 14 3.00 0.72 -24.33
CA LYS A 14 1.58 0.54 -24.67
C LYS A 14 0.84 -0.07 -23.48
N GLY A 15 -0.04 0.72 -22.88
CA GLY A 15 -1.01 0.26 -21.89
C GLY A 15 -2.36 -0.08 -22.51
N LEU A 16 -3.31 -0.48 -21.67
CA LEU A 16 -4.70 -0.76 -22.07
C LEU A 16 -5.43 0.49 -22.58
N CYS A 17 -5.07 1.67 -22.06
CA CYS A 17 -5.83 2.91 -22.31
C CYS A 17 -5.03 3.98 -23.06
N CYS A 18 -3.71 3.82 -23.20
CA CYS A 18 -2.87 4.77 -23.92
C CYS A 18 -1.61 4.11 -24.48
N LYS A 19 -1.06 4.72 -25.52
CA LYS A 19 0.28 4.46 -26.05
C LYS A 19 1.09 5.73 -25.85
N VAL A 20 2.24 5.61 -25.19
CA VAL A 20 3.09 6.73 -24.80
C VAL A 20 4.50 6.45 -25.29
N LYS A 21 5.11 7.42 -25.98
CA LYS A 21 6.56 7.45 -26.18
C LYS A 21 7.21 7.98 -24.93
N TYR A 22 8.30 7.36 -24.51
CA TYR A 22 9.09 7.84 -23.38
C TYR A 22 10.53 8.11 -23.83
N GLU A 23 11.14 9.12 -23.23
CA GLU A 23 12.56 9.46 -23.40
C GLU A 23 13.10 9.98 -22.07
N TYR A 24 14.20 9.42 -21.60
CA TYR A 24 14.87 9.79 -20.37
C TYR A 24 16.08 10.68 -20.68
N ASP A 25 15.97 11.96 -20.34
CA ASP A 25 17.09 12.91 -20.42
C ASP A 25 17.94 12.78 -19.15
N SER A 26 18.96 11.93 -19.22
CA SER A 26 19.89 11.67 -18.10
C SER A 26 20.68 12.91 -17.64
N LYS A 27 20.84 13.93 -18.49
CA LYS A 27 21.53 15.19 -18.12
C LYS A 27 20.64 16.09 -17.28
N LYS A 28 19.33 16.09 -17.55
CA LYS A 28 18.34 16.87 -16.79
C LYS A 28 17.67 16.06 -15.68
N ASN A 29 17.90 14.75 -15.64
CA ASN A 29 17.23 13.82 -14.74
C ASN A 29 15.70 13.87 -14.91
N LEU A 30 15.23 13.93 -16.16
CA LEU A 30 13.81 14.07 -16.51
C LEU A 30 13.36 12.94 -17.42
N LEU A 31 12.19 12.37 -17.13
CA LEU A 31 11.47 11.48 -18.04
C LEU A 31 10.43 12.29 -18.83
N LEU A 32 10.61 12.36 -20.14
CA LEU A 32 9.67 12.94 -21.09
C LEU A 32 8.68 11.85 -21.52
N LEU A 33 7.39 12.17 -21.49
CA LEU A 33 6.31 11.29 -21.91
C LEU A 33 5.45 11.99 -22.96
N GLU A 34 5.39 11.44 -24.17
CA GLU A 34 4.58 11.96 -25.28
C GLU A 34 3.44 10.97 -25.61
N PRO A 35 2.16 11.36 -25.46
CA PRO A 35 1.03 10.52 -25.83
C PRO A 35 0.95 10.37 -27.35
N VAL A 36 0.99 9.13 -27.84
CA VAL A 36 0.87 8.81 -29.27
C VAL A 36 -0.56 8.42 -29.64
N GLU A 37 -1.24 7.73 -28.73
CA GLU A 37 -2.61 7.25 -28.92
C GLU A 37 -3.32 7.27 -27.57
N MET A 38 -4.47 7.92 -27.49
CA MET A 38 -5.35 7.89 -26.32
C MET A 38 -6.63 7.18 -26.73
N ALA A 39 -7.17 6.33 -25.86
CA ALA A 39 -8.52 5.81 -26.07
C ALA A 39 -9.52 6.98 -26.13
N ASP A 40 -10.55 6.89 -26.96
CA ASP A 40 -11.47 8.01 -27.29
C ASP A 40 -12.13 8.69 -26.08
N HIS A 41 -12.13 8.02 -24.92
CA HIS A 41 -12.68 8.52 -23.66
C HIS A 41 -11.67 9.24 -22.74
N LEU A 42 -10.38 9.29 -23.13
CA LEU A 42 -9.30 9.95 -22.41
C LEU A 42 -8.94 11.29 -23.07
N THR A 43 -9.31 12.38 -22.40
CA THR A 43 -8.91 13.74 -22.79
C THR A 43 -7.53 14.08 -22.23
N HIS A 44 -6.86 15.06 -22.84
CA HIS A 44 -5.56 15.57 -22.36
C HIS A 44 -5.58 15.95 -20.87
N GLU A 45 -6.70 16.53 -20.40
CA GLU A 45 -6.93 16.87 -19.00
C GLU A 45 -6.93 15.64 -18.07
N LYS A 46 -7.49 14.50 -18.51
CA LYS A 46 -7.48 13.25 -17.73
C LYS A 46 -6.08 12.65 -17.65
N LEU A 47 -5.28 12.80 -18.71
CA LEU A 47 -3.88 12.40 -18.71
C LEU A 47 -3.04 13.27 -17.76
N GLU A 48 -3.13 14.60 -17.87
CA GLU A 48 -2.44 15.50 -16.96
C GLU A 48 -2.82 15.24 -15.50
N ARG A 49 -4.11 15.00 -15.23
CA ARG A 49 -4.59 14.63 -13.90
C ARG A 49 -3.94 13.33 -13.41
N THR A 50 -3.81 12.33 -14.28
CA THR A 50 -3.12 11.06 -13.97
C THR A 50 -1.65 11.32 -13.63
N ILE A 51 -0.94 12.13 -14.42
CA ILE A 51 0.48 12.48 -14.21
C ILE A 51 0.67 13.27 -12.90
N ARG A 52 -0.20 14.27 -12.62
CA ARG A 52 -0.14 15.04 -11.37
C ARG A 52 -0.40 14.17 -10.14
N PHE A 53 -1.34 13.22 -10.23
CA PHE A 53 -1.56 12.26 -9.14
C PHE A 53 -0.39 11.30 -8.96
N ALA A 54 0.22 10.89 -10.06
CA ALA A 54 1.46 10.13 -10.10
C ALA A 54 2.57 10.85 -9.30
N MET A 55 2.78 12.14 -9.56
CA MET A 55 3.76 12.96 -8.85
C MET A 55 3.39 13.24 -7.39
N ALA A 56 2.09 13.33 -7.06
CA ALA A 56 1.63 13.57 -5.69
C ALA A 56 1.78 12.34 -4.77
N ALA A 57 1.88 11.13 -5.34
CA ALA A 57 2.08 9.90 -4.57
C ALA A 57 3.44 9.84 -3.84
N GLU A 58 4.45 10.59 -4.30
CA GLU A 58 5.77 10.68 -3.63
C GLU A 58 5.75 11.45 -2.31
N GLN A 59 4.74 12.27 -2.05
CA GLN A 59 4.74 13.18 -0.89
C GLN A 59 4.13 12.61 0.38
N ASN A 60 3.58 11.39 0.36
CA ASN A 60 2.77 10.91 1.49
C ASN A 60 3.38 9.66 2.15
N CYS A 61 4.08 9.94 3.25
CA CYS A 61 4.45 9.08 4.37
C CYS A 61 4.60 7.55 4.14
N GLY A 62 5.84 7.06 4.28
CA GLY A 62 6.26 5.65 4.13
C GLY A 62 7.63 5.57 3.44
N PRO A 63 8.26 4.37 3.29
CA PRO A 63 9.47 4.24 2.47
C PRO A 63 9.22 4.78 1.07
N SER A 64 10.20 5.53 0.56
CA SER A 64 10.11 6.57 -0.49
C SER A 64 9.80 6.13 -1.92
N THR A 65 9.14 4.98 -2.14
CA THR A 65 8.78 4.49 -3.49
C THR A 65 7.54 3.58 -3.42
N ARG A 66 6.34 4.16 -3.34
CA ARG A 66 5.09 3.37 -3.28
C ARG A 66 4.18 3.65 -4.48
N TRP A 67 4.52 3.00 -5.59
CA TRP A 67 3.63 2.88 -6.74
C TRP A 67 2.88 1.55 -6.69
N PRO A 68 1.64 1.47 -7.20
CA PRO A 68 0.94 0.21 -7.36
C PRO A 68 1.80 -0.80 -8.14
N LYS A 69 2.13 -1.93 -7.50
CA LYS A 69 2.89 -3.01 -8.14
C LYS A 69 2.02 -3.90 -9.05
N GLN A 70 0.70 -3.69 -9.07
CA GLN A 70 -0.25 -4.56 -9.78
C GLN A 70 -1.32 -3.75 -10.52
N LEU A 71 -1.84 -4.32 -11.62
CA LEU A 71 -2.86 -3.72 -12.47
C LEU A 71 -4.24 -4.32 -12.15
N GLY A 72 -5.31 -3.52 -12.23
CA GLY A 72 -6.70 -4.02 -12.20
C GLY A 72 -7.31 -4.24 -10.81
N VAL A 73 -6.67 -3.72 -9.76
CA VAL A 73 -7.20 -3.68 -8.38
C VAL A 73 -7.34 -2.22 -8.00
N TYR A 74 -8.46 -1.87 -7.35
CA TYR A 74 -8.85 -0.48 -7.13
C TYR A 74 -8.56 0.07 -5.73
N ASN A 75 -8.36 -0.80 -4.74
CA ASN A 75 -8.10 -0.42 -3.35
C ASN A 75 -6.99 -1.29 -2.75
N TYR A 76 -6.01 -0.67 -2.09
CA TYR A 76 -4.83 -1.34 -1.50
C TYR A 76 -4.51 -0.83 -0.08
N VAL A 77 -4.20 -1.76 0.82
CA VAL A 77 -3.73 -1.47 2.18
C VAL A 77 -2.46 -2.27 2.44
N GLU A 78 -1.33 -1.57 2.58
CA GLU A 78 -0.02 -2.20 2.87
C GLU A 78 0.56 -1.62 4.17
N PRO A 79 0.18 -2.16 5.34
CA PRO A 79 0.66 -1.67 6.61
C PRO A 79 2.08 -2.13 6.92
N PHE A 80 2.78 -1.28 7.66
CA PHE A 80 4.10 -1.55 8.20
C PHE A 80 4.02 -1.56 9.72
N ILE A 81 4.74 -2.47 10.35
CA ILE A 81 4.86 -2.51 11.81
C ILE A 81 6.30 -2.15 12.16
N ASN A 82 6.47 -1.03 12.86
CA ASN A 82 7.65 -0.68 13.61
C ASN A 82 7.55 -1.35 14.99
N ASN A 83 8.20 -2.48 15.16
CA ASN A 83 8.13 -3.29 16.36
C ASN A 83 9.23 -2.88 17.34
N GLN A 84 8.83 -2.32 18.48
CA GLN A 84 9.69 -1.94 19.61
C GLN A 84 9.13 -2.57 20.91
N SER A 85 8.53 -3.76 20.79
CA SER A 85 7.84 -4.44 21.89
C SER A 85 8.77 -5.27 22.78
N GLY A 86 10.08 -5.24 22.55
CA GLY A 86 11.06 -6.09 23.26
C GLY A 86 11.04 -7.56 22.84
N GLY A 87 10.32 -7.92 21.77
CA GLY A 87 10.17 -9.30 21.32
C GLY A 87 9.70 -9.45 19.88
N VAL A 88 9.71 -10.69 19.36
CA VAL A 88 9.23 -10.97 18.01
C VAL A 88 7.70 -11.03 17.96
N LEU A 89 7.10 -10.34 16.99
CA LEU A 89 5.70 -10.52 16.63
C LEU A 89 5.57 -11.69 15.68
N THR A 90 4.60 -12.58 15.91
CA THR A 90 4.34 -13.75 15.06
C THR A 90 2.90 -13.70 14.53
N PHE A 91 2.74 -13.78 13.21
CA PHE A 91 1.42 -13.86 12.58
C PHE A 91 0.65 -15.07 13.13
N SER A 92 -0.62 -14.86 13.48
CA SER A 92 -1.45 -15.87 14.15
C SER A 92 -2.77 -16.15 13.45
N GLY A 93 -3.23 -15.24 12.58
CA GLY A 93 -4.44 -15.45 11.80
C GLY A 93 -4.98 -14.17 11.18
N ASP A 94 -5.97 -14.36 10.31
CA ASP A 94 -6.70 -13.31 9.63
C ASP A 94 -8.19 -13.64 9.54
N ASP A 95 -9.00 -12.61 9.35
CA ASP A 95 -10.43 -12.69 9.07
C ASP A 95 -10.76 -11.68 7.96
N ILE A 96 -10.93 -12.18 6.74
CA ILE A 96 -11.11 -11.37 5.54
C ILE A 96 -12.60 -11.28 5.22
N SER A 97 -13.15 -10.06 5.31
CA SER A 97 -14.54 -9.81 4.92
C SER A 97 -14.68 -9.53 3.42
N ASN A 98 -13.75 -8.76 2.85
CA ASN A 98 -13.76 -8.37 1.43
C ASN A 98 -12.34 -8.30 0.87
N GLY A 99 -12.19 -8.66 -0.41
CA GLY A 99 -10.93 -8.58 -1.13
C GLY A 99 -10.05 -9.82 -0.92
N THR A 100 -8.74 -9.63 -1.02
CA THR A 100 -7.72 -10.66 -0.81
C THR A 100 -6.62 -10.11 0.09
N LEU A 101 -6.00 -11.00 0.87
CA LEU A 101 -4.89 -10.68 1.78
C LEU A 101 -3.70 -11.58 1.45
N VAL A 102 -2.50 -11.02 1.48
CA VAL A 102 -1.23 -11.76 1.45
C VAL A 102 -0.38 -11.29 2.63
N VAL A 103 -0.03 -12.19 3.53
CA VAL A 103 0.90 -11.88 4.62
C VAL A 103 2.31 -11.82 4.05
N THR A 104 2.98 -10.67 4.21
CA THR A 104 4.33 -10.44 3.67
C THR A 104 5.39 -10.95 4.65
N ASN A 105 5.21 -10.69 5.94
CA ASN A 105 6.12 -11.15 6.99
C ASN A 105 5.35 -11.84 8.11
N ASN A 106 5.55 -13.16 8.24
CA ASN A 106 4.96 -13.96 9.32
C ASN A 106 5.65 -13.73 10.67
N LYS A 107 6.85 -13.14 10.68
CA LYS A 107 7.59 -12.76 11.89
C LYS A 107 8.18 -11.37 11.71
N ILE A 108 8.02 -10.52 12.71
CA ILE A 108 8.56 -9.15 12.70
C ILE A 108 9.42 -9.00 13.96
N PRO A 109 10.75 -9.07 13.84
CA PRO A 109 11.65 -8.94 14.98
C PRO A 109 11.54 -7.57 15.66
N ASP A 110 11.91 -7.53 16.94
CA ASP A 110 12.08 -6.27 17.68
C ASP A 110 13.16 -5.39 17.02
N GLY A 111 12.99 -4.07 17.13
CA GLY A 111 13.88 -3.07 16.54
C GLY A 111 13.73 -2.90 15.03
N THR A 112 12.76 -3.56 14.38
CA THR A 112 12.59 -3.53 12.92
C THR A 112 11.30 -2.84 12.48
N THR A 113 11.32 -2.28 11.28
CA THR A 113 10.12 -1.81 10.57
C THR A 113 9.93 -2.63 9.30
N LEU A 114 8.92 -3.50 9.28
CA LEU A 114 8.66 -4.39 8.15
C LEU A 114 7.20 -4.29 7.69
N GLN A 115 6.96 -4.53 6.40
CA GLN A 115 5.61 -4.67 5.86
C GLN A 115 4.95 -5.91 6.48
N ALA A 116 3.76 -5.75 7.06
CA ALA A 116 3.05 -6.87 7.67
C ALA A 116 2.33 -7.71 6.62
N PHE A 117 1.49 -7.05 5.81
CA PHE A 117 0.68 -7.69 4.79
C PHE A 117 0.39 -6.75 3.60
N ASP A 118 -0.26 -7.30 2.58
CA ASP A 118 -0.87 -6.60 1.45
C ASP A 118 -2.33 -7.04 1.38
N ALA A 119 -3.27 -6.10 1.56
CA ALA A 119 -4.70 -6.33 1.42
C ALA A 119 -5.26 -5.51 0.27
N ARG A 120 -6.07 -6.15 -0.58
CA ARG A 120 -6.47 -5.55 -1.86
C ARG A 120 -7.86 -5.94 -2.29
N SER A 121 -8.58 -5.05 -2.99
CA SER A 121 -9.89 -5.37 -3.57
C SER A 121 -9.77 -6.58 -4.52
N SER A 122 -10.81 -7.40 -4.64
CA SER A 122 -10.80 -8.44 -5.68
C SER A 122 -10.82 -7.81 -7.06
N VAL A 123 -10.15 -8.46 -8.03
CA VAL A 123 -10.03 -7.97 -9.41
C VAL A 123 -11.42 -7.73 -9.98
N ALA A 124 -11.63 -6.56 -10.58
CA ALA A 124 -12.91 -6.13 -11.16
C ALA A 124 -14.11 -6.02 -10.20
N SER A 125 -13.89 -6.10 -8.88
CA SER A 125 -14.94 -5.73 -7.93
C SER A 125 -14.95 -4.22 -7.72
N GLY A 126 -16.14 -3.62 -7.75
CA GLY A 126 -16.36 -2.25 -7.26
C GLY A 126 -16.39 -2.18 -5.73
N ILE A 127 -15.88 -3.21 -5.05
CA ILE A 127 -15.89 -3.38 -3.60
C ILE A 127 -14.44 -3.29 -3.12
N GLY A 128 -14.22 -2.53 -2.06
CA GLY A 128 -12.94 -2.37 -1.40
C GLY A 128 -12.32 -3.64 -0.80
N CYS A 129 -11.32 -3.45 0.05
CA CYS A 129 -10.78 -4.51 0.91
C CYS A 129 -11.12 -4.23 2.37
N LYS A 130 -11.44 -5.29 3.12
CA LYS A 130 -11.79 -5.21 4.53
C LYS A 130 -11.45 -6.49 5.25
N GLY A 131 -10.87 -6.38 6.43
CA GLY A 131 -10.60 -7.53 7.27
C GLY A 131 -9.82 -7.18 8.53
N LYS A 132 -9.33 -8.24 9.17
CA LYS A 132 -8.47 -8.17 10.35
C LYS A 132 -7.28 -9.10 10.20
N VAL A 133 -6.15 -8.71 10.78
CA VAL A 133 -4.93 -9.50 10.88
C VAL A 133 -4.45 -9.47 12.33
N THR A 134 -4.08 -10.62 12.88
CA THR A 134 -3.65 -10.76 14.27
C THR A 134 -2.22 -11.27 14.35
N PHE A 135 -1.39 -10.59 15.15
CA PHE A 135 -0.06 -11.03 15.54
C PHE A 135 -0.03 -11.32 17.04
N ILE A 136 0.61 -12.41 17.44
CA ILE A 136 0.90 -12.75 18.83
C ILE A 136 2.27 -12.17 19.20
N LEU A 137 2.36 -11.54 20.38
CA LEU A 137 3.61 -11.03 20.97
C LEU A 137 4.44 -12.18 21.57
N ALA A 138 5.70 -11.91 21.90
CA ALA A 138 6.64 -12.91 22.40
C ALA A 138 6.19 -13.58 23.72
N ASP A 139 5.28 -12.97 24.47
CA ASP A 139 4.69 -13.55 25.69
C ASP A 139 3.67 -14.68 25.43
N GLY A 140 3.30 -14.91 24.17
CA GLY A 140 2.37 -15.95 23.73
C GLY A 140 0.91 -15.72 24.11
N ASN A 141 0.57 -14.63 24.80
CA ASN A 141 -0.75 -14.39 25.37
C ASN A 141 -1.32 -13.00 25.02
N THR A 142 -0.51 -12.12 24.47
CA THR A 142 -0.91 -10.79 24.03
C THR A 142 -0.96 -10.73 22.51
N ASN A 143 -2.01 -10.10 21.98
CA ASN A 143 -2.29 -9.99 20.56
C ASN A 143 -2.28 -8.52 20.12
N LEU A 144 -1.58 -8.22 19.04
CA LEU A 144 -1.76 -7.03 18.22
C LEU A 144 -2.77 -7.35 17.11
N ILE A 145 -3.89 -6.64 17.09
CA ILE A 145 -4.97 -6.81 16.12
C ILE A 145 -5.02 -5.58 15.21
N LEU A 146 -4.85 -5.81 13.91
CA LEU A 146 -4.92 -4.78 12.88
C LEU A 146 -6.23 -4.94 12.10
N SER A 147 -7.11 -3.94 12.16
CA SER A 147 -8.36 -3.92 11.40
C SER A 147 -8.25 -2.89 10.28
N TYR A 148 -8.63 -3.29 9.06
CA TYR A 148 -8.56 -2.43 7.89
C TYR A 148 -9.88 -2.43 7.11
N MET A 149 -10.18 -1.29 6.50
CA MET A 149 -11.23 -1.11 5.50
C MET A 149 -10.77 -0.03 4.53
N LEU A 150 -10.83 -0.30 3.24
CA LEU A 150 -10.59 0.68 2.20
C LEU A 150 -11.51 0.42 1.01
N ASP A 151 -12.54 1.25 0.89
CA ASP A 151 -13.55 1.21 -0.19
C ASP A 151 -13.53 2.49 -1.04
N GLY A 152 -12.60 3.39 -0.74
CA GLY A 152 -12.39 4.66 -1.44
C GLY A 152 -11.82 5.72 -0.50
N ILE A 153 -11.45 6.87 -1.06
CA ILE A 153 -10.77 7.93 -0.29
C ILE A 153 -11.62 8.46 0.87
N GLY A 154 -12.95 8.50 0.73
CA GLY A 154 -13.88 8.93 1.78
C GLY A 154 -14.38 7.80 2.69
N ILE A 155 -14.07 6.54 2.38
CA ILE A 155 -14.58 5.36 3.08
C ILE A 155 -13.39 4.45 3.38
N HIS A 156 -12.61 4.84 4.39
CA HIS A 156 -11.45 4.10 4.83
C HIS A 156 -11.33 4.13 6.36
N SER A 157 -10.67 3.11 6.90
CA SER A 157 -10.27 3.08 8.30
C SER A 157 -9.14 2.07 8.47
N PHE A 158 -8.13 2.44 9.26
CA PHE A 158 -7.18 1.48 9.82
C PHE A 158 -7.10 1.67 11.33
N ASN A 159 -7.19 0.58 12.07
CA ASN A 159 -7.12 0.56 13.53
C ASN A 159 -6.14 -0.51 13.99
N ALA A 160 -5.41 -0.22 15.07
CA ALA A 160 -4.53 -1.14 15.75
C ALA A 160 -4.99 -1.20 17.22
N GLY A 161 -5.21 -2.41 17.72
CA GLY A 161 -5.60 -2.64 19.10
C GLY A 161 -4.74 -3.74 19.72
N ILE A 162 -4.56 -3.68 21.03
CA ILE A 162 -3.84 -4.69 21.81
C ILE A 162 -4.83 -5.37 22.74
N SER A 163 -4.74 -6.69 22.86
CA SER A 163 -5.60 -7.48 23.75
C SER A 163 -4.82 -8.64 24.36
N GLY A 164 -5.27 -9.15 25.50
CA GLY A 164 -4.61 -10.24 26.23
C GLY A 164 -4.16 -9.83 27.64
N LEU A 165 -3.52 -10.77 28.34
CA LEU A 165 -3.21 -10.62 29.76
C LEU A 165 -2.24 -9.47 30.06
N ASN A 166 -1.30 -9.20 29.15
CA ASN A 166 -0.30 -8.16 29.34
C ASN A 166 -0.56 -6.92 28.46
N ALA A 167 -1.76 -6.77 27.90
CA ALA A 167 -2.07 -5.68 26.96
C ALA A 167 -1.79 -4.27 27.51
N ALA A 168 -1.93 -4.08 28.83
CA ALA A 168 -1.67 -2.80 29.49
C ALA A 168 -0.19 -2.40 29.54
N HIS A 169 0.73 -3.30 29.20
CA HIS A 169 2.18 -3.03 29.13
C HIS A 169 2.65 -2.63 27.74
N TYR A 170 1.73 -2.49 26.79
CA TYR A 170 2.06 -2.17 25.41
C TYR A 170 1.15 -1.07 24.91
N SER A 171 1.67 -0.25 24.01
CA SER A 171 0.89 0.73 23.29
C SER A 171 1.13 0.63 21.79
N ALA A 172 0.05 0.78 21.02
CA ALA A 172 0.08 0.81 19.56
C ALA A 172 -0.41 2.18 19.08
N SER A 173 0.42 2.84 18.27
CA SER A 173 0.06 4.09 17.60
C SER A 173 0.11 3.92 16.10
N ILE A 174 -0.69 4.70 15.38
CA ILE A 174 -0.81 4.62 13.92
C ILE A 174 -0.44 5.98 13.35
N THR A 175 0.47 5.98 12.39
CA THR A 175 0.73 7.13 11.52
C THR A 175 0.38 6.75 10.08
N CYS A 176 0.34 7.73 9.18
CA CYS A 176 0.11 7.48 7.75
C CYS A 176 -1.25 6.81 7.47
N ASN A 177 -2.25 7.08 8.31
CA ASN A 177 -3.60 6.47 8.27
C ASN A 177 -4.58 7.23 7.35
N GLN A 178 -4.08 7.79 6.25
CA GLN A 178 -4.91 8.51 5.29
C GLN A 178 -4.95 7.73 3.99
N ALA A 179 -6.14 7.63 3.41
CA ALA A 179 -6.27 7.12 2.05
C ALA A 179 -5.78 8.16 1.03
N ILE A 180 -5.09 7.69 0.00
CA ILE A 180 -4.58 8.50 -1.11
C ILE A 180 -5.17 7.97 -2.40
N GLN A 181 -5.54 8.84 -3.33
CA GLN A 181 -6.06 8.46 -4.63
C GLN A 181 -5.12 8.90 -5.75
N ALA A 182 -4.61 7.93 -6.51
CA ALA A 182 -3.78 8.16 -7.70
C ALA A 182 -4.08 7.08 -8.76
N GLY A 183 -5.20 7.23 -9.47
CA GLY A 183 -5.74 6.19 -10.37
C GLY A 183 -6.46 5.07 -9.62
N TYR A 184 -5.89 4.64 -8.49
CA TYR A 184 -6.51 3.73 -7.53
C TYR A 184 -6.44 4.34 -6.11
N THR A 185 -7.08 3.72 -5.12
CA THR A 185 -7.02 4.16 -3.72
C THR A 185 -6.02 3.33 -2.92
N TYR A 186 -5.22 3.98 -2.10
CA TYR A 186 -4.14 3.37 -1.31
C TYR A 186 -4.20 3.80 0.14
N MET A 187 -3.71 2.94 1.03
CA MET A 187 -3.45 3.27 2.42
C MET A 187 -2.19 2.56 2.88
N TRP A 188 -1.31 3.29 3.57
CA TRP A 188 0.01 2.83 3.98
C TRP A 188 0.29 3.08 5.45
N PRO A 189 -0.56 2.56 6.35
CA PRO A 189 -0.45 2.91 7.76
C PRO A 189 0.80 2.29 8.36
N VAL A 190 1.46 3.06 9.23
CA VAL A 190 2.60 2.58 9.99
C VAL A 190 2.17 2.45 11.43
N VAL A 191 2.14 1.22 11.92
CA VAL A 191 1.86 0.88 13.31
C VAL A 191 3.17 0.89 14.07
N THR A 192 3.29 1.70 15.10
CA THR A 192 4.39 1.62 16.06
C THR A 192 3.89 0.94 17.32
N LEU A 193 4.47 -0.22 17.63
CA LEU A 193 4.21 -0.98 18.85
C LEU A 193 5.38 -0.78 19.80
N VAL A 194 5.12 -0.30 21.02
CA VAL A 194 6.13 -0.15 22.08
C VAL A 194 5.69 -0.93 23.32
N GLN A 195 6.67 -1.39 24.09
CA GLN A 195 6.46 -1.84 25.47
C GLN A 195 6.72 -0.65 26.42
N ASP A 196 5.83 -0.43 27.37
CA ASP A 196 5.93 0.63 28.39
C ASP A 196 6.92 0.27 29.51
#